data_AF-A0A944RZV1-F1
#
_entry.id   AF-A0A944RZV1-F1
#
_cell.length_a   1.000
_cell.length_b   1.000
_cell.length_c   1.000
_cell.angle_alpha   90.00
_cell.angle_beta   90.00
_cell.angle_gamma   90.00
#
_symmetry.space_group_name_H-M   'P 1'
#
loop_
_entity.id
_entity.type
_entity.pdbx_description
1 polymer ?
#
loop_
_entity_poly.entity_id
_entity_poly.type
_entity_poly.pdbx_seq_one_letter_code
_entity_poly.pdbx_strand_id
1 'polypeptide(L)'
;MTTTLPANDVTAVTESVRQRYSAAAEAPEALLCCPVDYDPQYLKILPDEILEKDYGCGDPSAFARPGDTVLDLGSGGGKICYITSQIVGAEGRVIGVDMNDDMLDLARRHQGDLARTIGYDNVEFRKGRIQDLGLDRGALETWLQSNPVSDPASLERYEAQVAAMRRETPLVGDDAVDLVLSNCVLNLVSDTEKKQLFEEIFRVLRRGGRAAISDIVADEPVPDHMKSDPELWSGCISGAMEEEEFLQAFVDAGFYGVEMVKRDETPWRTVEGIEFRSVTITAWKGKQGECWDHNEAVIYRGPFRETRDDDGHLYRRGERVAVCRKTFEILTREPYAQYFEAIEPREPVEEPTPFDCAGLQTRHARQSKGLEYDATTEVSCGPDGCC
;
A
#
# COMPACT_ATOMS: atom_id res chain seq x y z
N MET A 1 10.79 7.03 40.24
CA MET A 1 9.34 7.28 40.19
C MET A 1 8.96 7.22 38.74
N THR A 2 8.41 6.09 38.33
CA THR A 2 7.90 5.83 36.98
C THR A 2 6.67 6.68 36.79
N THR A 3 6.83 7.80 36.08
CA THR A 3 5.72 8.66 35.68
C THR A 3 5.00 7.94 34.55
N THR A 4 3.90 7.27 34.88
CA THR A 4 2.92 6.81 33.90
C THR A 4 2.41 8.04 33.14
N LEU A 5 2.69 8.10 31.84
CA LEU A 5 2.13 9.08 30.92
C LEU A 5 0.60 8.97 30.98
N PRO A 6 -0.15 10.10 31.01
CA PRO A 6 -1.59 10.03 30.80
C PRO A 6 -1.81 9.47 29.39
N ALA A 7 -2.70 8.48 29.27
CA ALA A 7 -3.19 8.06 27.97
C ALA A 7 -3.75 9.30 27.28
N ASN A 8 -3.09 9.79 26.23
CA ASN A 8 -3.65 10.82 25.36
C ASN A 8 -5.06 10.35 24.98
N ASP A 9 -6.05 11.20 25.20
CA ASP A 9 -7.45 10.85 24.97
C ASP A 9 -7.66 10.70 23.47
N VAL A 10 -7.43 9.47 22.96
CA VAL A 10 -7.58 9.07 21.55
C VAL A 10 -8.93 9.55 21.00
N THR A 11 -9.94 9.65 21.87
CA THR A 11 -11.27 10.19 21.59
C THR A 11 -11.24 11.65 21.15
N ALA A 12 -10.50 12.51 21.86
CA ALA A 12 -10.43 13.94 21.57
C ALA A 12 -9.72 14.24 20.24
N VAL A 13 -8.65 13.50 19.94
CA VAL A 13 -7.92 13.60 18.67
C VAL A 13 -8.77 13.11 17.51
N THR A 14 -9.41 11.94 17.65
CA THR A 14 -10.29 11.37 16.61
C THR A 14 -11.47 12.30 16.30
N GLU A 15 -12.06 12.90 17.34
CA GLU A 15 -13.18 13.84 17.18
C GLU A 15 -12.74 15.15 16.49
N SER A 16 -11.55 15.67 16.81
CA SER A 16 -10.98 16.84 16.13
C SER A 16 -10.75 16.60 14.64
N VAL A 17 -10.18 15.43 14.28
CA VAL A 17 -10.04 15.01 12.88
C VAL A 17 -11.42 14.95 12.22
N ARG A 18 -12.38 14.24 12.83
CA ARG A 18 -13.75 14.12 12.27
C ARG A 18 -14.38 15.49 12.00
N GLN A 19 -14.34 16.40 12.97
CA GLN A 19 -14.92 17.74 12.84
C GLN A 19 -14.26 18.56 11.73
N ARG A 20 -12.92 18.56 11.66
CA ARG A 20 -12.19 19.30 10.62
C ARG A 20 -12.53 18.81 9.23
N TYR A 21 -12.55 17.50 9.02
CA TYR A 21 -12.84 16.91 7.71
C TYR A 21 -14.33 17.00 7.35
N SER A 22 -15.26 16.98 8.31
CA SER A 22 -16.68 17.29 8.07
C SER A 22 -16.85 18.73 7.58
N ALA A 23 -16.18 19.70 8.21
CA ALA A 23 -16.20 21.09 7.73
C ALA A 23 -15.58 21.22 6.33
N ALA A 24 -14.50 20.48 6.07
CA ALA A 24 -13.81 20.44 4.78
C ALA A 24 -14.67 19.79 3.66
N ALA A 25 -15.67 18.97 4.02
CA ALA A 25 -16.64 18.43 3.08
C ALA A 25 -17.66 19.50 2.64
N GLU A 26 -17.87 20.54 3.42
CA GLU A 26 -18.74 21.67 3.08
C GLU A 26 -17.99 22.77 2.35
N ALA A 27 -16.80 23.16 2.83
CA ALA A 27 -16.00 24.26 2.30
C ALA A 27 -14.50 23.89 2.14
N PRO A 28 -13.81 24.33 1.07
CA PRO A 28 -12.38 24.04 0.87
C PRO A 28 -11.48 24.56 1.99
N GLU A 29 -10.56 23.71 2.47
CA GLU A 29 -9.59 24.04 3.52
C GLU A 29 -8.14 24.06 2.98
N ALA A 30 -7.64 25.24 2.62
CA ALA A 30 -6.36 25.41 1.92
C ALA A 30 -5.13 24.92 2.70
N LEU A 31 -5.20 24.85 4.04
CA LEU A 31 -4.09 24.40 4.88
C LEU A 31 -3.88 22.88 4.88
N LEU A 32 -4.78 22.11 4.29
CA LEU A 32 -4.68 20.66 4.15
C LEU A 32 -4.09 20.22 2.80
N CYS A 33 -3.99 21.13 1.82
CA CYS A 33 -3.61 20.79 0.45
C CYS A 33 -2.11 21.00 0.22
N CYS A 34 -1.41 19.97 -0.26
CA CYS A 34 -0.15 20.20 -0.98
C CYS A 34 -0.44 20.37 -2.48
N PRO A 35 0.41 21.08 -3.24
CA PRO A 35 0.31 21.07 -4.70
C PRO A 35 0.56 19.66 -5.24
N VAL A 36 -0.42 19.08 -5.95
CA VAL A 36 -0.31 17.78 -6.60
C VAL A 36 -0.55 17.93 -8.10
N ASP A 37 0.32 17.34 -8.91
CA ASP A 37 0.17 17.30 -10.37
C ASP A 37 -0.50 15.98 -10.76
N TYR A 38 -1.82 16.03 -10.97
CA TYR A 38 -2.61 14.92 -11.51
C TYR A 38 -2.62 15.00 -13.03
N ASP A 39 -2.73 13.85 -13.70
CA ASP A 39 -2.92 13.86 -15.15
C ASP A 39 -4.22 14.62 -15.52
N PRO A 40 -4.13 15.75 -16.26
CA PRO A 40 -5.28 16.57 -16.58
C PRO A 40 -6.38 15.84 -17.34
N GLN A 41 -6.09 14.70 -17.98
CA GLN A 41 -7.10 13.94 -18.69
C GLN A 41 -8.19 13.40 -17.74
N TYR A 42 -7.81 12.95 -16.55
CA TYR A 42 -8.73 12.33 -15.59
C TYR A 42 -9.53 13.35 -14.78
N LEU A 43 -9.05 14.60 -14.72
CA LEU A 43 -9.74 15.68 -13.99
C LEU A 43 -10.94 16.25 -14.76
N LYS A 44 -10.93 16.18 -16.10
CA LYS A 44 -11.93 16.86 -16.96
C LYS A 44 -13.37 16.43 -16.72
N ILE A 45 -13.56 15.19 -16.28
CA ILE A 45 -14.89 14.62 -16.07
C ILE A 45 -15.36 14.76 -14.62
N LEU A 46 -14.48 15.17 -13.71
CA LEU A 46 -14.80 15.29 -12.29
C LEU A 46 -15.58 16.59 -12.03
N PRO A 47 -16.63 16.55 -11.21
CA PRO A 47 -17.31 17.76 -10.78
C PRO A 47 -16.36 18.69 -10.02
N ASP A 48 -16.52 20.01 -10.20
CA ASP A 48 -15.75 21.03 -9.48
C ASP A 48 -15.80 20.82 -7.96
N GLU A 49 -16.95 20.38 -7.43
CA GLU A 49 -17.11 20.10 -5.99
C GLU A 49 -16.15 19.01 -5.47
N ILE A 50 -15.82 18.01 -6.30
CA ILE A 50 -14.83 16.97 -5.94
C ILE A 50 -13.41 17.49 -6.13
N LEU A 51 -13.16 18.28 -7.17
CA LEU A 51 -11.85 18.83 -7.47
C LEU A 51 -11.37 19.82 -6.39
N GLU A 52 -12.28 20.65 -5.88
CA GLU A 52 -12.00 21.69 -4.89
C GLU A 52 -11.83 21.14 -3.46
N LYS A 53 -12.31 19.92 -3.19
CA LYS A 53 -12.30 19.27 -1.87
C LYS A 53 -11.32 18.09 -1.82
N ASP A 54 -10.12 18.31 -2.36
CA ASP A 54 -9.01 17.34 -2.38
C ASP A 54 -7.92 17.71 -1.37
N TYR A 55 -7.68 16.83 -0.41
CA TYR A 55 -6.81 17.07 0.75
C TYR A 55 -5.60 16.14 0.76
N GLY A 56 -5.00 15.96 -0.42
CA GLY A 56 -3.87 15.07 -0.68
C GLY A 56 -2.50 15.75 -0.73
N CYS A 57 -1.46 14.92 -0.74
CA CYS A 57 -0.06 15.31 -0.92
C CYS A 57 0.64 14.67 -2.13
N GLY A 58 0.02 13.70 -2.78
CA GLY A 58 0.52 13.11 -4.03
C GLY A 58 -0.60 12.53 -4.89
N ASP A 59 -0.24 11.96 -6.04
CA ASP A 59 -1.15 11.22 -6.90
C ASP A 59 -0.77 9.73 -6.92
N PRO A 60 -1.26 8.93 -5.94
CA PRO A 60 -0.99 7.50 -5.92
C PRO A 60 -1.79 6.74 -7.00
N SER A 61 -2.77 7.38 -7.67
CA SER A 61 -3.57 6.73 -8.72
C SER A 61 -2.76 6.37 -9.96
N ALA A 62 -1.64 7.07 -10.20
CA ALA A 62 -0.70 6.78 -11.29
C ALA A 62 -0.13 5.35 -11.24
N PHE A 63 -0.20 4.69 -10.07
CA PHE A 63 0.25 3.32 -9.92
C PHE A 63 -0.81 2.28 -10.26
N ALA A 64 -2.06 2.67 -10.55
CA ALA A 64 -3.13 1.76 -10.97
C ALA A 64 -2.92 1.23 -12.38
N ARG A 65 -3.42 0.02 -12.65
CA ARG A 65 -3.34 -0.65 -13.95
C ARG A 65 -4.74 -1.05 -14.43
N PRO A 66 -4.95 -1.16 -15.76
CA PRO A 66 -6.18 -1.72 -16.32
C PRO A 66 -6.51 -3.09 -15.70
N GLY A 67 -7.77 -3.26 -15.29
CA GLY A 67 -8.28 -4.49 -14.67
C GLY A 67 -7.99 -4.66 -13.18
N ASP A 68 -7.25 -3.76 -12.53
CA ASP A 68 -7.00 -3.85 -11.10
C ASP A 68 -8.30 -3.76 -10.28
N THR A 69 -8.35 -4.53 -9.19
CA THR A 69 -9.22 -4.21 -8.05
C THR A 69 -8.44 -3.34 -7.06
N VAL A 70 -8.86 -2.10 -6.88
CA VAL A 70 -8.16 -1.10 -6.07
C VAL A 70 -8.93 -0.75 -4.82
N LEU A 71 -8.22 -0.62 -3.70
CA LEU A 71 -8.70 -0.09 -2.43
C LEU A 71 -8.06 1.27 -2.18
N ASP A 72 -8.86 2.31 -1.96
CA ASP A 72 -8.42 3.65 -1.59
C ASP A 72 -8.74 3.90 -0.10
N LEU A 73 -7.70 4.09 0.70
CA LEU A 73 -7.80 4.31 2.14
C LEU A 73 -7.91 5.80 2.45
N GLY A 74 -9.01 6.17 3.11
CA GLY A 74 -9.37 7.56 3.38
C GLY A 74 -9.85 8.26 2.12
N SER A 75 -10.84 7.66 1.45
CA SER A 75 -11.26 8.09 0.11
C SER A 75 -11.83 9.51 0.03
N GLY A 76 -12.22 10.11 1.17
CA GLY A 76 -12.78 11.46 1.24
C GLY A 76 -13.99 11.61 0.32
N GLY A 77 -14.03 12.72 -0.43
CA GLY A 77 -15.04 12.99 -1.46
C GLY A 77 -14.91 12.12 -2.73
N GLY A 78 -13.97 11.18 -2.78
CA GLY A 78 -13.86 10.16 -3.82
C GLY A 78 -12.99 10.54 -5.03
N LYS A 79 -12.24 11.64 -4.99
CA LYS A 79 -11.42 12.09 -6.14
C LYS A 79 -10.48 11.01 -6.66
N ILE A 80 -9.65 10.43 -5.79
CA ILE A 80 -8.73 9.34 -6.17
C ILE A 80 -9.50 8.13 -6.68
N CYS A 81 -10.62 7.77 -6.05
CA CYS A 81 -11.47 6.68 -6.51
C CYS A 81 -11.96 6.89 -7.96
N TYR A 82 -12.42 8.09 -8.29
CA TYR A 82 -12.95 8.40 -9.63
C TYR A 82 -11.86 8.60 -10.68
N ILE A 83 -10.68 9.09 -10.32
CA ILE A 83 -9.51 9.05 -11.21
C ILE A 83 -9.13 7.59 -11.49
N THR A 84 -9.01 6.78 -10.45
CA THR A 84 -8.62 5.37 -10.54
C THR A 84 -9.61 4.56 -11.37
N SER A 85 -10.92 4.83 -11.25
CA SER A 85 -11.98 4.18 -12.05
C SER A 85 -11.74 4.32 -13.57
N GLN A 86 -11.21 5.46 -14.01
CA GLN A 86 -10.87 5.70 -15.41
C GLN A 86 -9.63 4.91 -15.83
N ILE A 87 -8.64 4.78 -14.95
CA ILE A 87 -7.38 4.05 -15.21
C ILE A 87 -7.61 2.54 -15.29
N VAL A 88 -8.38 1.99 -14.35
CA VAL A 88 -8.60 0.53 -14.26
C VAL A 88 -9.59 0.03 -15.31
N GLY A 89 -10.44 0.92 -15.86
CA GLY A 89 -11.40 0.56 -16.90
C GLY A 89 -12.60 -0.25 -16.39
N ALA A 90 -13.51 -0.59 -17.30
CA ALA A 90 -14.78 -1.27 -16.99
C ALA A 90 -14.62 -2.66 -16.36
N GLU A 91 -13.48 -3.32 -16.58
CA GLU A 91 -13.18 -4.64 -16.01
C GLU A 91 -12.53 -4.55 -14.62
N GLY A 92 -12.00 -3.39 -14.26
CA GLY A 92 -11.46 -3.12 -12.93
C GLY A 92 -12.54 -2.71 -11.93
N ARG A 93 -12.13 -2.56 -10.67
CA ARG A 93 -13.01 -2.19 -9.55
C ARG A 93 -12.29 -1.25 -8.60
N VAL A 94 -13.00 -0.29 -8.02
CA VAL A 94 -12.46 0.65 -7.04
C VAL A 94 -13.33 0.68 -5.79
N ILE A 95 -12.69 0.52 -4.63
CA ILE A 95 -13.32 0.50 -3.31
C ILE A 95 -12.74 1.67 -2.52
N GLY A 96 -13.53 2.69 -2.25
CA GLY A 96 -13.17 3.76 -1.30
C GLY A 96 -13.59 3.40 0.11
N VAL A 97 -12.70 3.55 1.09
CA VAL A 97 -13.02 3.42 2.51
C VAL A 97 -12.80 4.75 3.21
N ASP A 98 -13.82 5.22 3.92
CA ASP A 98 -13.74 6.38 4.79
C ASP A 98 -14.59 6.18 6.05
N MET A 99 -14.30 6.92 7.12
CA MET A 99 -15.07 6.91 8.36
C MET A 99 -16.05 8.08 8.44
N ASN A 100 -15.80 9.17 7.71
CA ASN A 100 -16.59 10.39 7.77
C ASN A 100 -17.84 10.28 6.87
N ASP A 101 -19.02 10.37 7.49
CA ASP A 101 -20.30 10.29 6.79
C ASP A 101 -20.49 11.40 5.76
N ASP A 102 -20.08 12.64 6.07
CA ASP A 102 -20.25 13.79 5.17
C ASP A 102 -19.40 13.64 3.90
N MET A 103 -18.19 13.08 4.05
CA MET A 103 -17.30 12.76 2.93
C MET A 103 -17.84 11.61 2.07
N LEU A 104 -18.33 10.54 2.71
CA LEU A 104 -18.97 9.43 1.99
C LEU A 104 -20.22 9.88 1.24
N ASP A 105 -21.03 10.76 1.83
CA ASP A 105 -22.21 11.32 1.21
C ASP A 105 -21.86 12.21 0.02
N LEU A 106 -20.82 13.05 0.15
CA LEU A 106 -20.27 13.82 -0.97
C LEU A 106 -19.81 12.89 -2.11
N ALA A 107 -19.05 11.84 -1.78
CA ALA A 107 -18.56 10.89 -2.77
C ALA A 107 -19.71 10.19 -3.50
N ARG A 108 -20.67 9.62 -2.76
CA ARG A 108 -21.81 8.87 -3.31
C ARG A 108 -22.78 9.73 -4.11
N ARG A 109 -22.93 11.01 -3.78
CA ARG A 109 -23.83 11.94 -4.48
C ARG A 109 -23.51 12.06 -5.97
N HIS A 110 -22.23 12.03 -6.33
CA HIS A 110 -21.76 12.20 -7.71
C HIS A 110 -21.60 10.87 -8.47
N GLN A 111 -21.71 9.73 -7.78
CA GLN A 111 -21.40 8.41 -8.35
C GLN A 111 -22.24 8.08 -9.58
N GLY A 112 -23.56 8.32 -9.52
CA GLY A 112 -24.45 8.02 -10.65
C GLY A 112 -24.21 8.90 -11.88
N ASP A 113 -23.76 10.15 -11.70
CA ASP A 113 -23.46 11.07 -12.79
C ASP A 113 -22.12 10.73 -13.43
N LEU A 114 -21.13 10.39 -12.60
CA LEU A 114 -19.82 9.93 -13.05
C LEU A 114 -19.90 8.58 -13.76
N ALA A 115 -20.65 7.60 -13.23
CA ALA A 115 -20.85 6.32 -13.90
C ALA A 115 -21.47 6.47 -15.30
N ARG A 116 -22.44 7.39 -15.45
CA ARG A 116 -23.03 7.71 -16.76
C ARG A 116 -22.05 8.38 -17.71
N THR A 117 -21.19 9.25 -17.18
CA THR A 117 -20.19 10.00 -17.96
C THR A 117 -19.03 9.10 -18.41
N ILE A 118 -18.56 8.24 -17.51
CA ILE A 118 -17.48 7.26 -17.74
C ILE A 118 -17.97 6.09 -18.62
N GLY A 119 -19.23 5.68 -18.46
CA GLY A 119 -19.87 4.62 -19.24
C GLY A 119 -19.96 3.27 -18.51
N TYR A 120 -19.54 3.20 -17.25
CA TYR A 120 -19.63 2.02 -16.39
C TYR A 120 -19.63 2.43 -14.91
N ASP A 121 -20.16 1.57 -14.05
CA ASP A 121 -20.23 1.76 -12.60
C ASP A 121 -19.38 0.70 -11.91
N ASN A 122 -18.16 1.05 -11.52
CA ASN A 122 -17.20 0.15 -10.89
C ASN A 122 -16.58 0.72 -9.60
N VAL A 123 -17.17 1.79 -9.07
CA VAL A 123 -16.74 2.44 -7.82
C VAL A 123 -17.74 2.09 -6.71
N GLU A 124 -17.26 1.82 -5.52
CA GLU A 124 -18.10 1.71 -4.33
C GLU A 124 -17.43 2.38 -3.13
N PHE A 125 -18.25 2.95 -2.24
CA PHE A 125 -17.76 3.61 -1.02
C PHE A 125 -18.30 2.90 0.21
N ARG A 126 -17.40 2.46 1.09
CA ARG A 126 -17.73 1.70 2.29
C ARG A 126 -17.31 2.46 3.55
N LYS A 127 -18.11 2.35 4.61
CA LYS A 127 -17.84 3.00 5.89
C LYS A 127 -16.94 2.13 6.76
N GLY A 128 -15.78 2.63 7.15
CA GLY A 128 -14.77 1.84 7.86
C GLY A 128 -13.63 2.66 8.45
N ARG A 129 -12.87 2.04 9.37
CA ARG A 129 -11.59 2.59 9.84
C ARG A 129 -10.49 1.95 8.98
N ILE A 130 -9.55 2.73 8.48
CA ILE A 130 -8.48 2.21 7.60
C ILE A 130 -7.53 1.24 8.32
N GLN A 131 -7.38 1.39 9.64
CA GLN A 131 -6.65 0.46 10.50
C GLN A 131 -7.44 -0.82 10.85
N ASP A 132 -8.68 -0.96 10.39
CA ASP A 132 -9.58 -2.06 10.76
C ASP A 132 -10.55 -2.40 9.61
N LEU A 133 -9.98 -2.89 8.51
CA LEU A 133 -10.70 -3.34 7.32
C LEU A 133 -11.39 -4.70 7.52
N GLY A 134 -11.24 -5.31 8.69
CA GLY A 134 -11.99 -6.50 9.08
C GLY A 134 -13.43 -6.20 9.49
N LEU A 135 -13.76 -4.97 9.91
CA LEU A 135 -15.09 -4.65 10.43
C LEU A 135 -15.82 -3.63 9.57
N ASP A 136 -16.95 -4.05 8.99
CA ASP A 136 -17.85 -3.12 8.30
C ASP A 136 -18.65 -2.29 9.30
N ARG A 137 -18.27 -1.00 9.40
CA ARG A 137 -18.86 -0.06 10.37
C ARG A 137 -20.27 0.34 9.97
N GLY A 138 -20.56 0.45 8.67
CA GLY A 138 -21.91 0.75 8.19
C GLY A 138 -22.89 -0.40 8.46
N ALA A 139 -22.44 -1.64 8.23
CA ALA A 139 -23.23 -2.83 8.57
C ALA A 139 -23.44 -2.96 10.09
N LEU A 140 -22.39 -2.69 10.88
CA LEU A 140 -22.48 -2.71 12.34
C LEU A 140 -23.45 -1.65 12.88
N GLU A 141 -23.38 -0.42 12.37
CA GLU A 141 -24.32 0.66 12.72
C GLU A 141 -25.77 0.28 12.42
N THR A 142 -26.01 -0.30 11.25
CA THR A 142 -27.35 -0.83 10.88
C THR A 142 -27.82 -1.91 11.86
N TRP A 143 -26.93 -2.83 12.24
CA TRP A 143 -27.25 -3.88 13.20
C TRP A 143 -27.58 -3.32 14.59
N LEU A 144 -26.83 -2.31 15.05
CA LEU A 144 -27.00 -1.66 16.35
C LEU A 144 -28.36 -0.95 16.48
N GLN A 145 -28.93 -0.43 15.39
CA GLN A 145 -30.26 0.19 15.40
C GLN A 145 -31.35 -0.80 15.86
N SER A 146 -31.20 -2.08 15.53
CA SER A 146 -32.13 -3.14 15.94
C SER A 146 -31.68 -3.92 17.18
N ASN A 147 -30.41 -3.76 17.60
CA ASN A 147 -29.79 -4.51 18.69
C ASN A 147 -28.99 -3.57 19.62
N PRO A 148 -29.65 -2.65 20.34
CA PRO A 148 -28.95 -1.72 21.21
C PRO A 148 -28.24 -2.45 22.37
N VAL A 149 -27.08 -1.92 22.75
CA VAL A 149 -26.30 -2.41 23.90
C VAL A 149 -26.71 -1.62 25.15
N SER A 150 -27.42 -2.25 26.07
CA SER A 150 -27.97 -1.64 27.30
C SER A 150 -27.69 -2.41 28.59
N ASP A 151 -27.18 -3.63 28.47
CA ASP A 151 -26.91 -4.56 29.58
C ASP A 151 -25.78 -5.54 29.22
N PRO A 152 -25.20 -6.27 30.19
CA PRO A 152 -24.10 -7.21 29.92
C PRO A 152 -24.42 -8.29 28.88
N ALA A 153 -25.65 -8.81 28.83
CA ALA A 153 -26.01 -9.83 27.84
C ALA A 153 -26.09 -9.25 26.42
N SER A 154 -26.52 -7.99 26.28
CA SER A 154 -26.48 -7.27 25.00
C SER A 154 -25.05 -6.94 24.56
N LEU A 155 -24.14 -6.70 25.52
CA LEU A 155 -22.71 -6.51 25.23
C LEU A 155 -22.09 -7.80 24.69
N GLU A 156 -22.35 -8.95 25.32
CA GLU A 156 -21.89 -10.25 24.82
C GLU A 156 -22.41 -10.56 23.40
N ARG A 157 -23.67 -10.21 23.10
CA ARG A 157 -24.22 -10.34 21.74
C ARG A 157 -23.51 -9.43 20.74
N TYR A 158 -23.21 -8.19 21.13
CA TYR A 158 -22.45 -7.25 20.31
C TYR A 158 -21.04 -7.78 20.03
N GLU A 159 -20.32 -8.26 21.04
CA GLU A 159 -18.97 -8.82 20.88
C GLU A 159 -18.98 -10.05 19.95
N ALA A 160 -19.96 -10.95 20.13
CA ALA A 160 -20.16 -12.10 19.26
C ALA A 160 -20.48 -11.68 17.82
N GLN A 161 -21.32 -10.66 17.63
CA GLN A 161 -21.66 -10.15 16.30
C GLN A 161 -20.46 -9.52 15.61
N VAL A 162 -19.67 -8.69 16.31
CA VAL A 162 -18.45 -8.10 15.77
C VAL A 162 -17.46 -9.19 15.36
N ALA A 163 -17.27 -10.22 16.20
CA ALA A 163 -16.42 -11.36 15.87
C ALA A 163 -16.92 -12.14 14.65
N ALA A 164 -18.25 -12.32 14.52
CA ALA A 164 -18.85 -12.96 13.36
C ALA A 164 -18.66 -12.13 12.08
N MET A 165 -18.94 -10.82 12.11
CA MET A 165 -18.76 -9.91 10.96
C MET A 165 -17.32 -9.94 10.44
N ARG A 166 -16.33 -9.90 11.34
CA ARG A 166 -14.91 -9.98 10.95
C ARG A 166 -14.54 -11.24 10.19
N ARG A 167 -15.15 -12.37 10.57
CA ARG A 167 -14.85 -13.67 9.98
C ARG A 167 -15.66 -13.92 8.70
N GLU A 168 -16.91 -13.50 8.68
CA GLU A 168 -17.89 -13.93 7.68
C GLU A 168 -18.16 -12.85 6.62
N THR A 169 -18.13 -11.58 7.01
CA THR A 169 -18.44 -10.43 6.14
C THR A 169 -17.51 -9.26 6.44
N PRO A 170 -16.18 -9.42 6.25
CA PRO A 170 -15.25 -8.33 6.50
C PRO A 170 -15.50 -7.16 5.55
N LEU A 171 -15.20 -5.93 6.01
CA LEU A 171 -15.30 -4.74 5.17
C LEU A 171 -14.48 -4.90 3.88
N VAL A 172 -13.27 -5.44 3.99
CA VAL A 172 -12.45 -5.91 2.88
C VAL A 172 -11.83 -7.28 3.25
N GLY A 173 -12.07 -8.27 2.41
CA GLY A 173 -11.58 -9.64 2.62
C GLY A 173 -10.06 -9.76 2.47
N ASP A 174 -9.53 -10.89 2.94
CA ASP A 174 -8.13 -11.27 2.76
C ASP A 174 -7.84 -11.48 1.26
N ASP A 175 -6.65 -11.07 0.81
CA ASP A 175 -6.19 -11.26 -0.58
C ASP A 175 -7.22 -10.78 -1.64
N ALA A 176 -8.00 -9.75 -1.33
CA ALA A 176 -9.12 -9.28 -2.13
C ALA A 176 -8.76 -8.25 -3.20
N VAL A 177 -7.64 -7.53 -3.05
CA VAL A 177 -7.31 -6.38 -3.90
C VAL A 177 -5.91 -6.45 -4.51
N ASP A 178 -5.75 -5.86 -5.69
CA ASP A 178 -4.47 -5.65 -6.38
C ASP A 178 -3.69 -4.45 -5.86
N LEU A 179 -4.46 -3.37 -5.82
CA LEU A 179 -4.15 -1.98 -5.55
C LEU A 179 -4.45 -1.60 -4.10
N VAL A 180 -3.51 -1.18 -3.26
CA VAL A 180 -3.87 -0.31 -2.12
C VAL A 180 -3.28 1.08 -2.35
N LEU A 181 -4.16 2.07 -2.38
CA LEU A 181 -3.84 3.49 -2.49
C LEU A 181 -4.13 4.19 -1.18
N SER A 182 -3.37 5.25 -0.90
CA SER A 182 -3.73 6.22 0.12
C SER A 182 -3.04 7.54 -0.13
N ASN A 183 -3.70 8.63 0.25
CA ASN A 183 -3.21 9.98 0.08
C ASN A 183 -3.38 10.77 1.38
N CYS A 184 -2.30 10.91 2.15
CA CYS A 184 -2.19 11.80 3.31
C CYS A 184 -3.10 11.48 4.51
N VAL A 185 -3.52 10.23 4.70
CA VAL A 185 -4.41 9.84 5.82
C VAL A 185 -3.80 8.86 6.84
N LEU A 186 -2.65 8.22 6.57
CA LEU A 186 -2.09 7.26 7.54
C LEU A 186 -1.62 8.00 8.80
N ASN A 187 -1.14 9.23 8.65
CA ASN A 187 -0.76 10.11 9.75
C ASN A 187 -1.92 10.49 10.70
N LEU A 188 -3.17 10.26 10.31
CA LEU A 188 -4.33 10.51 11.17
C LEU A 188 -4.63 9.32 12.09
N VAL A 189 -4.00 8.16 11.85
CA VAL A 189 -4.13 6.97 12.69
C VAL A 189 -3.25 7.11 13.92
N SER A 190 -3.79 6.74 15.08
CA SER A 190 -3.05 6.78 16.34
C SER A 190 -1.81 5.89 16.30
N ASP A 191 -0.73 6.30 16.96
CA ASP A 191 0.52 5.53 17.00
C ASP A 191 0.31 4.08 17.48
N THR A 192 -0.65 3.86 18.39
CA THR A 192 -1.00 2.53 18.90
C THR A 192 -1.68 1.62 17.87
N GLU A 193 -2.27 2.20 16.82
CA GLU A 193 -3.00 1.47 15.77
C GLU A 193 -2.24 1.43 14.43
N LYS A 194 -1.13 2.18 14.28
CA LYS A 194 -0.32 2.19 13.04
C LYS A 194 0.18 0.81 12.65
N LYS A 195 0.62 0.00 13.61
CA LYS A 195 1.03 -1.38 13.32
C LYS A 195 -0.11 -2.18 12.68
N GLN A 196 -1.31 -2.09 13.26
CA GLN A 196 -2.50 -2.75 12.75
C GLN A 196 -2.86 -2.25 11.34
N LEU A 197 -2.70 -0.95 11.08
CA LEU A 197 -2.91 -0.37 9.75
C LEU A 197 -2.05 -1.03 8.67
N PHE A 198 -0.74 -1.15 8.88
CA PHE A 198 0.14 -1.81 7.89
C PHE A 198 -0.15 -3.30 7.75
N GLU A 199 -0.50 -3.98 8.84
CA GLU A 199 -0.95 -5.38 8.82
C GLU A 199 -2.26 -5.55 8.01
N GLU A 200 -3.20 -4.63 8.11
CA GLU A 200 -4.44 -4.64 7.33
C GLU A 200 -4.18 -4.37 5.84
N ILE A 201 -3.31 -3.40 5.50
CA ILE A 201 -2.88 -3.15 4.12
C ILE A 201 -2.28 -4.43 3.51
N PHE A 202 -1.43 -5.12 4.27
CA PHE A 202 -0.85 -6.38 3.85
C PHE A 202 -1.88 -7.51 3.72
N ARG A 203 -2.82 -7.62 4.67
CA ARG A 203 -3.85 -8.67 4.69
C ARG A 203 -4.73 -8.62 3.45
N VAL A 204 -5.23 -7.43 3.10
CA VAL A 204 -6.21 -7.27 2.01
C VAL A 204 -5.59 -7.38 0.62
N LEU A 205 -4.30 -7.09 0.46
CA LEU A 205 -3.61 -7.26 -0.82
C LEU A 205 -3.52 -8.73 -1.19
N ARG A 206 -3.74 -9.10 -2.46
CA ARG A 206 -3.43 -10.44 -2.95
C ARG A 206 -1.93 -10.65 -3.09
N ARG A 207 -1.49 -11.92 -3.16
CA ARG A 207 -0.10 -12.23 -3.52
C ARG A 207 0.21 -11.69 -4.93
N GLY A 208 1.28 -10.91 -5.05
CA GLY A 208 1.62 -10.14 -6.25
C GLY A 208 1.00 -8.75 -6.31
N GLY A 209 0.10 -8.41 -5.37
CA GLY A 209 -0.44 -7.06 -5.21
C GLY A 209 0.58 -6.07 -4.64
N ARG A 210 0.24 -4.79 -4.72
CA ARG A 210 1.13 -3.68 -4.34
C ARG A 210 0.39 -2.58 -3.58
N ALA A 211 1.10 -1.90 -2.69
CA ALA A 211 0.67 -0.66 -2.09
C ALA A 211 1.38 0.51 -2.79
N ALA A 212 0.67 1.62 -3.01
CA ALA A 212 1.22 2.90 -3.43
C ALA A 212 0.65 4.00 -2.53
N ILE A 213 1.48 4.53 -1.64
CA ILE A 213 1.04 5.40 -0.54
C ILE A 213 1.77 6.73 -0.66
N SER A 214 1.01 7.82 -0.76
CA SER A 214 1.53 9.18 -0.65
C SER A 214 1.22 9.72 0.73
N ASP A 215 2.23 10.16 1.49
CA ASP A 215 2.02 10.73 2.82
C ASP A 215 3.10 11.78 3.17
N ILE A 216 2.92 12.44 4.31
CA ILE A 216 3.91 13.35 4.89
C ILE A 216 4.81 12.57 5.87
N VAL A 217 6.12 12.73 5.75
CA VAL A 217 7.10 12.19 6.70
C VAL A 217 7.89 13.31 7.35
N ALA A 218 8.40 13.05 8.54
CA ALA A 218 9.32 13.93 9.25
C ALA A 218 10.78 13.46 9.08
N ASP A 219 11.72 14.40 9.12
CA ASP A 219 13.16 14.11 9.12
C ASP A 219 13.71 13.73 10.50
N GLU A 220 12.94 13.99 11.57
CA GLU A 220 13.26 13.63 12.95
C GLU A 220 11.98 13.16 13.70
N PRO A 221 12.09 12.40 14.80
CA PRO A 221 10.94 12.00 15.61
C PRO A 221 10.11 13.18 16.10
N VAL A 222 8.80 13.16 15.87
CA VAL A 222 7.88 14.19 16.32
C VAL A 222 7.70 14.13 17.86
N PRO A 223 7.99 15.21 18.62
CA PRO A 223 7.86 15.24 20.07
C PRO A 223 6.43 15.05 20.59
N ASP A 224 6.30 14.49 21.80
CA ASP A 224 5.01 14.22 22.44
C ASP A 224 4.12 15.46 22.62
N HIS A 225 4.71 16.64 22.87
CA HIS A 225 3.92 17.88 23.00
C HIS A 225 3.27 18.28 21.68
N MET A 226 3.91 18.05 20.54
CA MET A 226 3.31 18.24 19.22
C MET A 226 2.25 17.16 18.93
N LYS A 227 2.50 15.91 19.32
CA LYS A 227 1.52 14.80 19.26
C LYS A 227 0.23 15.07 20.04
N SER A 228 0.31 15.94 21.04
CA SER A 228 -0.82 16.29 21.90
C SER A 228 -1.58 17.53 21.41
N ASP A 229 -1.13 18.17 20.32
CA ASP A 229 -1.77 19.32 19.68
C ASP A 229 -2.80 18.86 18.62
N PRO A 230 -4.11 19.09 18.83
CA PRO A 230 -5.16 18.66 17.90
C PRO A 230 -5.12 19.38 16.54
N GLU A 231 -4.66 20.63 16.47
CA GLU A 231 -4.57 21.38 15.22
C GLU A 231 -3.43 20.85 14.34
N LEU A 232 -2.28 20.53 14.95
CA LEU A 232 -1.16 19.91 14.26
C LEU A 232 -1.46 18.45 13.87
N TRP A 233 -2.20 17.72 14.70
CA TRP A 233 -2.61 16.35 14.38
C TRP A 233 -3.54 16.31 13.18
N SER A 234 -4.61 17.11 13.21
CA SER A 234 -5.59 17.16 12.11
C SER A 234 -5.02 17.73 10.81
N GLY A 235 -3.84 18.38 10.86
CA GLY A 235 -3.08 18.84 9.70
C GLY A 235 -2.02 17.86 9.20
N CYS A 236 -2.07 16.59 9.61
CA CYS A 236 -1.12 15.53 9.24
C CYS A 236 0.34 15.78 9.64
N ILE A 237 0.60 16.69 10.58
CA ILE A 237 1.94 17.00 11.11
C ILE A 237 2.26 16.09 12.28
N SER A 238 1.41 16.08 13.30
CA SER A 238 1.77 15.45 14.57
C SER A 238 1.85 13.92 14.52
N GLY A 239 1.06 13.31 13.63
CA GLY A 239 1.09 11.87 13.42
C GLY A 239 2.09 11.42 12.35
N ALA A 240 2.87 12.33 11.76
CA ALA A 240 3.89 11.98 10.77
C ALA A 240 4.93 11.03 11.38
N MET A 241 5.25 9.98 10.65
CA MET A 241 6.34 9.06 10.99
C MET A 241 7.67 9.65 10.54
N GLU A 242 8.75 9.27 11.22
CA GLU A 242 10.09 9.50 10.69
C GLU A 242 10.25 8.74 9.36
N GLU A 243 10.99 9.31 8.40
CA GLU A 243 11.16 8.74 7.07
C GLU A 243 11.62 7.26 7.10
N GLU A 244 12.62 6.93 7.92
CA GLU A 244 13.10 5.53 8.07
C GLU A 244 12.02 4.62 8.69
N GLU A 245 11.34 5.08 9.74
CA GLU A 245 10.28 4.32 10.42
C GLU A 245 9.12 4.02 9.47
N PHE A 246 8.78 4.97 8.60
CA PHE A 246 7.72 4.80 7.61
C PHE A 246 8.02 3.67 6.63
N LEU A 247 9.23 3.60 6.08
CA LEU A 247 9.64 2.49 5.20
C LEU A 247 9.72 1.17 5.97
N GLN A 248 10.27 1.19 7.18
CA GLN A 248 10.43 -0.01 8.01
C GLN A 248 9.08 -0.64 8.37
N ALA A 249 8.02 0.17 8.57
CA ALA A 249 6.69 -0.34 8.88
C ALA A 249 6.11 -1.25 7.78
N PHE A 250 6.42 -1.01 6.50
CA PHE A 250 6.05 -1.92 5.42
C PHE A 250 6.87 -3.22 5.48
N VAL A 251 8.18 -3.12 5.71
CA VAL A 251 9.04 -4.30 5.85
C VAL A 251 8.57 -5.19 7.00
N ASP A 252 8.24 -4.59 8.15
CA ASP A 252 7.73 -5.27 9.35
C ASP A 252 6.38 -5.96 9.13
N ALA A 253 5.50 -5.35 8.32
CA ALA A 253 4.23 -5.96 7.91
C ALA A 253 4.41 -7.13 6.93
N GLY A 254 5.61 -7.29 6.36
CA GLY A 254 5.97 -8.40 5.48
C GLY A 254 6.04 -8.05 4.00
N PHE A 255 6.06 -6.76 3.65
CA PHE A 255 6.29 -6.33 2.28
C PHE A 255 7.74 -6.62 1.83
N TYR A 256 7.94 -6.56 0.52
CA TYR A 256 9.23 -6.47 -0.15
C TYR A 256 9.19 -5.36 -1.20
N GLY A 257 10.34 -4.98 -1.74
CA GLY A 257 10.43 -4.00 -2.83
C GLY A 257 9.93 -2.64 -2.39
N VAL A 258 10.19 -2.28 -1.13
CA VAL A 258 9.83 -0.99 -0.56
C VAL A 258 10.71 0.08 -1.20
N GLU A 259 10.10 0.96 -1.98
CA GLU A 259 10.78 1.98 -2.77
C GLU A 259 10.12 3.33 -2.56
N MET A 260 10.91 4.35 -2.26
CA MET A 260 10.49 5.74 -2.26
C MET A 260 10.59 6.29 -3.69
N VAL A 261 9.48 6.16 -4.43
CA VAL A 261 9.38 6.54 -5.85
C VAL A 261 9.25 8.05 -6.06
N LYS A 262 8.83 8.78 -5.03
CA LYS A 262 8.81 10.26 -4.99
C LYS A 262 9.24 10.73 -3.60
N ARG A 263 10.05 11.79 -3.57
CA ARG A 263 10.37 12.55 -2.37
C ARG A 263 10.56 14.01 -2.74
N ASP A 264 9.81 14.91 -2.11
CA ASP A 264 9.96 16.34 -2.38
C ASP A 264 11.28 16.88 -1.81
N GLU A 265 12.03 17.59 -2.66
CA GLU A 265 13.33 18.19 -2.28
C GLU A 265 13.16 19.28 -1.23
N THR A 266 12.08 20.06 -1.34
CA THR A 266 11.73 21.13 -0.40
C THR A 266 10.68 20.63 0.59
N PRO A 267 10.84 20.90 1.89
CA PRO A 267 9.79 20.58 2.86
C PRO A 267 8.52 21.37 2.55
N TRP A 268 7.39 20.70 2.74
CA TRP A 268 6.08 21.34 2.67
C TRP A 268 5.90 22.31 3.83
N ARG A 269 6.37 21.92 5.03
CA ARG A 269 6.30 22.72 6.24
C ARG A 269 7.47 22.42 7.17
N THR A 270 7.90 23.41 7.93
CA THR A 270 8.83 23.24 9.06
C THR A 270 8.15 23.70 10.34
N VAL A 271 8.17 22.88 11.39
CA VAL A 271 7.59 23.20 12.70
C VAL A 271 8.62 22.88 13.77
N GLU A 272 8.96 23.87 14.59
CA GLU A 272 9.99 23.75 15.65
C GLU A 272 11.37 23.23 15.16
N GLY A 273 11.67 23.39 13.87
CA GLY A 273 12.91 22.92 13.25
C GLY A 273 12.80 21.56 12.57
N ILE A 274 11.69 20.83 12.76
CA ILE A 274 11.41 19.55 12.11
C ILE A 274 10.83 19.80 10.72
N GLU A 275 11.40 19.17 9.70
CA GLU A 275 10.99 19.31 8.32
C GLU A 275 10.03 18.21 7.89
N PHE A 276 8.85 18.62 7.44
CA PHE A 276 7.78 17.74 6.97
C PHE A 276 7.72 17.75 5.45
N ARG A 277 7.82 16.57 4.83
CA ARG A 277 8.02 16.41 3.38
C ARG A 277 7.03 15.41 2.82
N SER A 278 6.56 15.63 1.59
CA SER A 278 5.77 14.61 0.90
C SER A 278 6.67 13.53 0.31
N VAL A 279 6.27 12.28 0.53
CA VAL A 279 6.85 11.10 -0.10
C VAL A 279 5.75 10.27 -0.74
N THR A 280 6.08 9.59 -1.82
CA THR A 280 5.27 8.48 -2.33
C THR A 280 6.15 7.24 -2.29
N ILE A 281 5.59 6.17 -1.71
CA ILE A 281 6.26 4.89 -1.66
C ILE A 281 5.45 3.83 -2.40
N THR A 282 6.15 2.82 -2.89
CA THR A 282 5.53 1.57 -3.32
C THR A 282 6.07 0.38 -2.54
N ALA A 283 5.25 -0.63 -2.30
CA ALA A 283 5.64 -1.84 -1.60
C ALA A 283 4.84 -3.04 -2.14
N TRP A 284 5.41 -4.25 -2.11
CA TRP A 284 4.85 -5.44 -2.77
C TRP A 284 4.58 -6.59 -1.80
N LYS A 285 3.48 -7.31 -2.02
CA LYS A 285 3.13 -8.54 -1.30
C LYS A 285 3.48 -9.76 -2.16
N GLY A 286 4.04 -10.82 -1.57
CA GLY A 286 4.24 -12.07 -2.33
C GLY A 286 5.22 -13.08 -1.73
N LYS A 287 6.01 -12.67 -0.72
CA LYS A 287 7.03 -13.51 -0.09
C LYS A 287 6.52 -14.65 0.81
N GLN A 288 5.19 -14.81 0.94
CA GLN A 288 4.58 -15.89 1.72
C GLN A 288 4.79 -17.26 1.09
N GLY A 289 4.65 -18.33 1.89
CA GLY A 289 4.71 -19.71 1.41
C GLY A 289 6.12 -20.30 1.36
N GLU A 290 6.18 -21.58 1.00
CA GLU A 290 7.39 -22.41 1.06
C GLU A 290 8.39 -22.10 -0.05
N CYS A 291 9.65 -22.48 0.19
CA CYS A 291 10.76 -22.27 -0.72
C CYS A 291 11.16 -23.60 -1.38
N TRP A 292 11.01 -23.67 -2.70
CA TRP A 292 11.26 -24.87 -3.50
C TRP A 292 12.36 -24.63 -4.53
N ASP A 293 13.31 -25.55 -4.64
CA ASP A 293 14.42 -25.52 -5.59
C ASP A 293 13.99 -26.07 -6.95
N HIS A 294 13.96 -25.19 -7.96
CA HIS A 294 13.70 -25.56 -9.34
C HIS A 294 14.95 -25.43 -10.24
N ASN A 295 16.15 -25.49 -9.65
CA ASN A 295 17.43 -25.30 -10.35
C ASN A 295 17.59 -23.91 -11.00
N GLU A 296 16.84 -22.95 -10.49
CA GLU A 296 16.86 -21.57 -10.94
C GLU A 296 17.99 -20.80 -10.30
N ALA A 297 18.39 -19.75 -11.00
CA ALA A 297 19.33 -18.77 -10.51
C ALA A 297 19.02 -17.38 -11.05
N VAL A 298 19.54 -16.38 -10.36
CA VAL A 298 19.56 -15.00 -10.84
C VAL A 298 20.99 -14.50 -10.90
N ILE A 299 21.24 -13.54 -11.79
CA ILE A 299 22.50 -12.78 -11.80
C ILE A 299 22.18 -11.32 -11.54
N TYR A 300 22.71 -10.77 -10.45
CA TYR A 300 22.63 -9.33 -10.19
C TYR A 300 23.51 -8.57 -11.19
N ARG A 301 22.93 -7.59 -11.88
CA ARG A 301 23.57 -6.78 -12.93
C ARG A 301 24.44 -5.66 -12.38
N GLY A 302 24.12 -5.13 -11.19
CA GLY A 302 24.74 -3.92 -10.63
C GLY A 302 23.73 -2.78 -10.49
N PRO A 303 24.18 -1.53 -10.23
CA PRO A 303 25.55 -1.04 -10.36
C PRO A 303 26.45 -1.27 -9.13
N PHE A 304 25.90 -1.66 -7.98
CA PHE A 304 26.70 -1.88 -6.78
C PHE A 304 27.55 -3.15 -6.88
N ARG A 305 28.56 -3.26 -6.01
CA ARG A 305 29.39 -4.47 -5.92
C ARG A 305 28.55 -5.68 -5.49
N GLU A 306 27.72 -5.46 -4.47
CA GLU A 306 26.75 -6.41 -3.95
C GLU A 306 25.55 -5.65 -3.37
N THR A 307 24.41 -6.31 -3.29
CA THR A 307 23.16 -5.78 -2.70
C THR A 307 22.48 -6.86 -1.87
N ARG A 308 21.51 -6.46 -1.03
CA ARG A 308 20.62 -7.35 -0.30
C ARG A 308 19.17 -7.03 -0.64
N ASP A 309 18.30 -8.04 -0.60
CA ASP A 309 16.85 -7.84 -0.60
C ASP A 309 16.30 -7.73 0.83
N ASP A 310 14.98 -7.51 0.95
CA ASP A 310 14.28 -7.31 2.23
C ASP A 310 14.26 -8.57 3.11
N ASP A 311 14.61 -9.74 2.58
CA ASP A 311 14.75 -11.00 3.32
C ASP A 311 16.22 -11.30 3.68
N GLY A 312 17.14 -10.40 3.33
CA GLY A 312 18.55 -10.45 3.69
C GLY A 312 19.43 -11.30 2.77
N HIS A 313 18.89 -11.80 1.65
CA HIS A 313 19.65 -12.55 0.66
C HIS A 313 20.71 -11.66 0.04
N LEU A 314 21.95 -12.14 -0.06
CA LEU A 314 23.07 -11.38 -0.63
C LEU A 314 23.18 -11.66 -2.13
N TYR A 315 23.38 -10.62 -2.95
CA TYR A 315 23.61 -10.75 -4.38
C TYR A 315 24.88 -10.01 -4.79
N ARG A 316 25.87 -10.74 -5.31
CA ARG A 316 27.09 -10.16 -5.87
C ARG A 316 26.97 -10.03 -7.36
N ARG A 317 27.42 -8.88 -7.89
CA ARG A 317 27.28 -8.60 -9.32
C ARG A 317 28.00 -9.65 -10.16
N GLY A 318 27.30 -10.22 -11.14
CA GLY A 318 27.83 -11.21 -12.07
C GLY A 318 27.90 -12.66 -11.53
N GLU A 319 27.61 -12.88 -10.24
CA GLU A 319 27.53 -14.24 -9.69
C GLU A 319 26.17 -14.87 -10.01
N ARG A 320 26.17 -16.17 -10.31
CA ARG A 320 24.94 -16.98 -10.46
C ARG A 320 24.46 -17.40 -9.08
N VAL A 321 23.54 -16.65 -8.51
CA VAL A 321 22.98 -16.91 -7.19
C VAL A 321 21.80 -17.87 -7.34
N ALA A 322 21.88 -19.01 -6.66
CA ALA A 322 20.77 -19.96 -6.57
C ALA A 322 19.66 -19.34 -5.72
N VAL A 323 18.42 -19.45 -6.19
CA VAL A 323 17.24 -18.95 -5.49
C VAL A 323 16.11 -19.97 -5.58
N CYS A 324 15.19 -19.93 -4.62
CA CYS A 324 13.94 -20.68 -4.74
C CYS A 324 13.02 -20.07 -5.79
N ARG A 325 12.03 -20.84 -6.26
CA ARG A 325 11.00 -20.40 -7.23
C ARG A 325 10.37 -19.05 -6.86
N LYS A 326 9.99 -18.90 -5.60
CA LYS A 326 9.34 -17.68 -5.09
C LYS A 326 10.25 -16.46 -5.24
N THR A 327 11.49 -16.55 -4.78
CA THR A 327 12.48 -15.45 -4.91
C THR A 327 12.82 -15.21 -6.37
N PHE A 328 12.91 -16.25 -7.20
CA PHE A 328 13.10 -16.11 -8.64
C PHE A 328 11.99 -15.29 -9.29
N GLU A 329 10.72 -15.62 -9.02
CA GLU A 329 9.57 -14.88 -9.54
C GLU A 329 9.54 -13.42 -9.06
N ILE A 330 9.93 -13.16 -7.82
CA ILE A 330 10.02 -11.80 -7.26
C ILE A 330 11.11 -10.99 -7.98
N LEU A 331 12.33 -11.52 -8.08
CA LEU A 331 13.48 -10.78 -8.62
C LEU A 331 13.40 -10.59 -10.14
N THR A 332 12.63 -11.41 -10.84
CA THR A 332 12.44 -11.34 -12.30
C THR A 332 11.25 -10.48 -12.71
N ARG A 333 10.57 -9.84 -11.74
CA ARG A 333 9.45 -8.92 -11.95
C ARG A 333 9.75 -7.55 -11.35
N GLU A 334 8.90 -6.58 -11.63
CA GLU A 334 8.98 -5.27 -10.97
C GLU A 334 8.86 -5.43 -9.44
N PRO A 335 9.60 -4.62 -8.65
CA PRO A 335 10.47 -3.52 -9.09
C PRO A 335 11.91 -3.95 -9.44
N TYR A 336 12.24 -5.24 -9.28
CA TYR A 336 13.62 -5.73 -9.35
C TYR A 336 14.11 -6.12 -10.75
N ALA A 337 13.21 -6.41 -11.70
CA ALA A 337 13.54 -7.01 -13.00
C ALA A 337 14.69 -6.32 -13.75
N GLN A 338 14.79 -4.99 -13.64
CA GLN A 338 15.87 -4.23 -14.29
C GLN A 338 17.28 -4.54 -13.74
N TYR A 339 17.38 -5.02 -12.50
CA TYR A 339 18.62 -5.28 -11.79
C TYR A 339 19.08 -6.73 -11.87
N PHE A 340 18.22 -7.66 -12.27
CA PHE A 340 18.51 -9.09 -12.28
C PHE A 340 18.36 -9.68 -13.67
N GLU A 341 19.17 -10.70 -13.95
CA GLU A 341 19.01 -11.57 -15.11
C GLU A 341 18.51 -12.93 -14.65
N ALA A 342 17.43 -13.40 -15.29
CA ALA A 342 16.83 -14.70 -15.03
C ALA A 342 17.66 -15.83 -15.66
N ILE A 343 17.98 -16.87 -14.89
CA ILE A 343 18.60 -18.10 -15.38
C ILE A 343 17.68 -19.28 -15.07
N GLU A 344 16.88 -19.65 -16.05
CA GLU A 344 16.02 -20.83 -16.01
C GLU A 344 16.82 -22.11 -16.26
N PRO A 345 16.37 -23.25 -15.69
CA PRO A 345 16.92 -24.54 -16.08
C PRO A 345 16.55 -24.85 -17.54
N ARG A 346 17.44 -25.56 -18.24
CA ARG A 346 17.22 -26.00 -19.62
C ARG A 346 16.03 -26.95 -19.73
N GLU A 347 15.88 -27.81 -18.72
CA GLU A 347 14.78 -28.75 -18.60
C GLU A 347 13.98 -28.39 -17.33
N PRO A 348 12.64 -28.35 -17.40
CA PRO A 348 11.81 -28.10 -16.22
C PRO A 348 12.08 -29.14 -15.13
N VAL A 349 12.11 -28.69 -13.87
CA VAL A 349 12.19 -29.58 -12.71
C VAL A 349 10.79 -30.04 -12.33
N GLU A 350 10.49 -31.32 -12.54
CA GLU A 350 9.18 -31.91 -12.22
C GLU A 350 8.98 -32.16 -10.71
N GLU A 351 10.05 -32.55 -10.02
CA GLU A 351 10.03 -32.86 -8.58
C GLU A 351 11.01 -31.93 -7.83
N PRO A 352 10.57 -30.73 -7.41
CA PRO A 352 11.44 -29.80 -6.71
C PRO A 352 11.68 -30.23 -5.25
N THR A 353 12.87 -29.91 -4.73
CA THR A 353 13.23 -30.18 -3.33
C THR A 353 13.11 -28.92 -2.48
N PRO A 354 12.97 -29.00 -1.14
CA PRO A 354 13.01 -27.82 -0.28
C PRO A 354 14.31 -27.03 -0.50
N PHE A 355 14.20 -25.71 -0.61
CA PHE A 355 15.35 -24.82 -0.78
C PHE A 355 15.63 -24.04 0.50
N ASP A 356 16.85 -24.15 1.00
CA ASP A 356 17.31 -23.37 2.14
C ASP A 356 17.69 -21.95 1.68
N CYS A 357 16.83 -20.99 2.00
CA CYS A 357 17.08 -19.58 1.71
C CYS A 357 18.12 -18.95 2.65
N ALA A 358 18.59 -19.66 3.67
CA ALA A 358 19.61 -19.16 4.56
C ALA A 358 20.99 -19.14 3.86
N GLY A 359 21.48 -17.91 3.64
CA GLY A 359 22.84 -17.68 3.15
C GLY A 359 22.99 -17.68 1.63
N LEU A 360 24.18 -17.28 1.18
CA LEU A 360 24.51 -17.17 -0.24
C LEU A 360 24.84 -18.54 -0.83
N GLN A 361 24.00 -19.03 -1.75
CA GLN A 361 24.27 -20.25 -2.51
C GLN A 361 24.56 -19.89 -3.97
N THR A 362 25.65 -20.41 -4.53
CA THR A 362 25.98 -20.22 -5.96
C THR A 362 25.48 -21.40 -6.78
N ARG A 363 24.77 -21.14 -7.88
CA ARG A 363 24.32 -22.18 -8.82
C ARG A 363 25.41 -22.48 -9.83
N HIS A 364 25.94 -23.71 -9.80
CA HIS A 364 26.87 -24.16 -10.81
C HIS A 364 26.16 -24.29 -12.17
N ALA A 365 26.80 -23.86 -13.26
CA ALA A 365 26.16 -23.82 -14.58
C ALA A 365 25.60 -25.18 -15.06
N ARG A 366 26.20 -26.31 -14.65
CA ARG A 366 25.70 -27.65 -14.95
C ARG A 366 24.38 -28.00 -14.28
N GLN A 367 24.07 -27.41 -13.12
CA GLN A 367 22.81 -27.68 -12.44
C GLN A 367 21.62 -27.11 -13.22
N SER A 368 21.79 -25.98 -13.89
CA SER A 368 20.76 -25.41 -14.77
C SER A 368 20.80 -26.01 -16.18
N LYS A 369 21.96 -26.46 -16.69
CA LYS A 369 22.08 -27.01 -18.06
C LYS A 369 21.77 -28.50 -18.19
N GLY A 370 21.79 -29.24 -17.08
CA GLY A 370 21.89 -30.70 -17.03
C GLY A 370 23.33 -31.16 -16.74
N LEU A 371 23.49 -32.15 -15.86
CA LEU A 371 24.80 -32.62 -15.42
C LEU A 371 25.66 -33.21 -16.56
N GLU A 372 24.99 -33.79 -17.55
CA GLU A 372 25.59 -34.42 -18.73
C GLU A 372 25.63 -33.49 -19.96
N TYR A 373 25.33 -32.20 -19.78
CA TYR A 373 25.29 -31.26 -20.90
C TYR A 373 26.67 -31.01 -21.51
N ASP A 374 26.89 -31.49 -22.73
CA ASP A 374 28.16 -31.42 -23.49
C ASP A 374 28.00 -30.85 -24.92
N ALA A 375 26.81 -30.34 -25.27
CA ALA A 375 26.53 -29.85 -26.60
C ALA A 375 27.44 -28.68 -27.02
N THR A 376 28.00 -28.78 -28.22
CA THR A 376 28.80 -27.74 -28.88
C THR A 376 27.99 -27.16 -30.03
N THR A 377 27.75 -25.84 -30.03
CA THR A 377 27.08 -25.11 -31.10
C THR A 377 28.10 -24.39 -31.97
N GLU A 378 28.04 -24.53 -33.29
CA GLU A 378 28.87 -23.76 -34.22
C GLU A 378 28.45 -22.29 -34.24
N VAL A 379 29.41 -21.37 -34.31
CA VAL A 379 29.15 -19.93 -34.42
C VAL A 379 28.81 -19.61 -35.88
N SER A 380 27.55 -19.25 -36.15
CA SER A 380 27.14 -18.68 -37.43
C SER A 380 27.46 -17.18 -37.41
N CYS A 381 28.66 -16.79 -37.85
CA CYS A 381 28.95 -15.37 -38.09
C CYS A 381 28.20 -14.94 -39.36
N GLY A 382 27.55 -13.77 -39.31
CA GLY A 382 26.86 -13.19 -40.48
C GLY A 382 27.82 -12.96 -41.65
N PRO A 383 27.32 -12.68 -42.86
CA PRO A 383 28.16 -12.48 -44.05
C PRO A 383 29.23 -11.37 -43.90
N ASP A 384 29.06 -10.46 -42.93
CA ASP A 384 29.99 -9.37 -42.66
C ASP A 384 31.06 -9.71 -41.58
N GLY A 385 31.14 -10.96 -41.12
CA GLY A 385 32.25 -11.43 -40.28
C GLY A 385 32.28 -10.90 -38.83
N CYS A 386 31.28 -10.13 -38.41
CA CYS A 386 31.05 -9.89 -36.98
C CYS A 386 30.27 -11.06 -36.38
N CYS A 387 30.93 -11.75 -35.45
CA CYS A 387 30.32 -12.43 -34.34
C CYS A 387 30.42 -11.43 -33.15
#